data_AF-U2GFY3-F1
#
_entry.id   AF-U2GFY3-F1
#
_cell.length_a   1.000
_cell.length_b   1.000
_cell.length_c   1.000
_cell.angle_alpha   90.00
_cell.angle_beta   90.00
_cell.angle_gamma   90.00
#
_symmetry.space_group_name_H-M   'P 1'
#
loop_
_entity.id
_entity.type
_entity.pdbx_description
1 polymer ?
#
loop_
_entity_poly.entity_id
_entity_poly.type
_entity_poly.pdbx_seq_one_letter_code
_entity_poly.pdbx_strand_id
1 'polypeptide(L)' 'MKAPTKQKFAEYLEAYKIEPSDSNEEVSYKVLDCAYDLFCALDALSKNHNAMRAKILNILQLKEKDK' A
#
# COMPACT_ATOMS: atom_id res chain seq x y z
N MET A 1 1.86 14.87 -6.25
CA MET A 1 1.82 13.49 -6.80
C MET A 1 0.50 13.32 -7.54
N LYS A 2 0.51 12.87 -8.81
CA LYS A 2 -0.73 12.56 -9.53
C LYS A 2 -1.43 11.40 -8.81
N ALA A 3 -2.75 11.50 -8.65
CA ALA A 3 -3.53 10.42 -8.03
C ALA A 3 -3.31 9.11 -8.81
N PRO A 4 -3.25 7.95 -8.11
CA PRO A 4 -3.19 6.66 -8.79
C PRO A 4 -4.41 6.49 -9.69
N THR A 5 -4.20 6.07 -10.94
CA THR A 5 -5.28 5.79 -11.88
C THR A 5 -5.53 4.28 -11.94
N LYS A 6 -6.74 3.86 -12.30
CA LYS A 6 -7.05 2.43 -12.54
C LYS A 6 -6.06 1.76 -13.50
N GLN A 7 -5.61 2.52 -14.51
CA GLN A 7 -4.62 2.06 -15.48
C GLN A 7 -3.26 1.72 -14.82
N LYS A 8 -2.76 2.56 -13.91
CA LYS A 8 -1.51 2.27 -13.20
C LYS A 8 -1.60 1.01 -12.32
N PHE A 9 -2.76 0.74 -11.74
CA PHE A 9 -2.97 -0.50 -11.00
C PHE A 9 -2.98 -1.71 -11.92
N ALA A 10 -3.58 -1.61 -13.11
CA ALA A 10 -3.52 -2.68 -14.10
C ALA A 10 -2.09 -2.94 -14.58
N GLU A 11 -1.33 -1.89 -14.89
CA GLU A 11 0.10 -1.98 -15.26
C GLU A 11 0.94 -2.66 -14.18
N TYR A 12 0.66 -2.36 -12.91
CA TYR A 12 1.34 -2.98 -11.78
C TYR A 12 0.99 -4.46 -11.62
N LEU A 13 -0.29 -4.83 -11.75
CA LEU A 13 -0.73 -6.23 -11.65
C LEU A 13 -0.22 -7.10 -12.80
N GLU A 14 0.01 -6.51 -13.98
CA GLU A 14 0.57 -7.24 -15.13
C GLU A 14 1.95 -7.84 -14.83
N ALA A 15 2.73 -7.22 -13.93
CA ALA A 15 4.03 -7.74 -13.51
C ALA A 15 3.97 -9.11 -12.81
N TYR A 16 2.82 -9.44 -12.20
CA TYR A 16 2.62 -10.70 -11.46
C TYR A 16 1.73 -11.69 -12.22
N LYS A 17 1.43 -11.41 -13.49
CA LYS A 17 0.54 -12.26 -14.28
C LYS A 17 1.14 -13.66 -14.43
N ILE A 18 0.32 -14.65 -14.10
CA ILE A 18 0.65 -16.06 -14.26
C ILE A 18 0.22 -16.49 -15.66
N GLU A 19 1.17 -17.00 -16.44
CA GLU A 19 0.98 -17.50 -17.79
C GLU A 19 1.03 -19.03 -17.80
N PRO A 20 0.32 -19.71 -18.72
CA PRO A 20 0.34 -21.17 -18.81
C PRO A 20 1.72 -21.78 -19.07
N SER A 21 2.65 -20.98 -19.60
CA SER A 21 4.03 -21.38 -19.87
C SER A 21 4.96 -21.25 -18.67
N ASP A 22 4.52 -20.63 -17.58
CA ASP A 22 5.34 -20.46 -16.39
C ASP A 22 5.59 -21.80 -15.72
N SER A 23 6.82 -22.00 -15.24
CA SER A 23 7.16 -23.09 -14.34
C SER A 23 6.55 -22.88 -12.95
N ASN A 24 6.43 -23.96 -12.18
CA ASN A 24 5.97 -23.88 -10.78
C ASN A 24 6.85 -22.95 -9.93
N GLU A 25 8.15 -22.87 -10.22
CA GLU A 25 9.09 -21.99 -9.52
C GLU A 25 8.81 -20.52 -9.85
N GLU A 26 8.63 -20.17 -11.13
CA GLU A 26 8.26 -18.81 -11.55
C GLU A 26 6.93 -18.37 -10.96
N VAL A 27 5.92 -19.25 -10.94
CA VAL A 27 4.64 -18.99 -10.29
C VAL A 27 4.85 -18.73 -8.79
N SER A 28 5.69 -19.52 -8.12
CA SER A 28 5.95 -19.35 -6.69
C SER A 28 6.56 -17.97 -6.39
N TYR A 29 7.54 -17.53 -7.18
CA TYR A 29 8.14 -16.20 -7.02
C TYR A 29 7.14 -15.08 -7.32
N LYS A 30 6.38 -15.17 -8.42
CA LYS A 30 5.35 -14.16 -8.77
C LYS A 30 4.32 -13.98 -7.66
N VAL A 31 3.89 -15.07 -7.03
CA VAL A 31 2.94 -15.02 -5.90
C VAL A 31 3.59 -14.41 -4.65
N LEU A 32 4.83 -14.79 -4.33
CA LEU A 32 5.54 -14.26 -3.17
C LEU A 32 5.81 -12.76 -3.29
N ASP A 33 6.24 -12.29 -4.47
CA ASP A 33 6.51 -10.87 -4.72
C ASP A 33 5.22 -10.03 -4.63
N CYS A 34 4.13 -10.53 -5.24
CA CYS A 34 2.82 -9.89 -5.14
C CYS A 34 2.33 -9.77 -3.69
N ALA A 35 2.50 -10.84 -2.90
CA ALA A 35 2.14 -10.83 -1.49
C ALA A 35 3.00 -9.86 -0.68
N TYR A 36 4.32 -9.86 -0.90
CA TYR A 36 5.25 -8.96 -0.22
C TYR A 36 4.89 -7.49 -0.46
N ASP A 37 4.64 -7.11 -1.71
CA ASP A 37 4.32 -5.74 -2.02
C ASP A 37 2.96 -5.31 -1.46
N LEU A 38 1.97 -6.21 -1.44
CA LEU A 38 0.70 -5.96 -0.76
C LEU A 38 0.91 -5.70 0.73
N PHE A 39 1.77 -6.47 1.40
CA PHE A 39 2.12 -6.23 2.80
C PHE A 39 2.79 -4.86 3.00
N CYS A 40 3.74 -4.49 2.14
CA CYS A 40 4.38 -3.17 2.19
C CYS A 40 3.37 -2.03 2.01
N ALA A 41 2.42 -2.18 1.08
CA ALA A 41 1.37 -1.18 0.87
C ALA A 41 0.46 -1.03 2.10
N LEU A 42 0.09 -2.15 2.74
CA LEU A 42 -0.73 -2.14 3.96
C LEU A 42 0.00 -1.51 5.15
N ASP A 43 1.29 -1.80 5.32
CA ASP A 43 2.12 -1.19 6.36
C ASP A 43 2.26 0.32 6.15
N ALA A 44 2.52 0.77 4.91
CA ALA A 44 2.58 2.19 4.59
C ALA A 44 1.24 2.90 4.86
N LEU A 45 0.11 2.26 4.51
CA LEU A 45 -1.23 2.79 4.78
C LEU A 45 -1.50 2.91 6.29
N SER A 46 -1.16 1.88 7.06
CA SER A 46 -1.29 1.86 8.52
C SER A 46 -0.48 2.98 9.17
N LYS A 47 0.79 3.14 8.76
CA LYS A 47 1.67 4.23 9.24
C LYS A 47 1.09 5.61 8.92
N ASN A 48 0.57 5.81 7.71
CA ASN A 48 -0.05 7.08 7.31
C ASN A 48 -1.33 7.38 8.12
N HIS A 49 -2.18 6.37 8.35
CA HIS A 49 -3.37 6.52 9.18
C HIS A 49 -3.01 6.91 10.63
N ASN A 50 -2.01 6.26 11.21
CA ASN A 50 -1.54 6.56 12.57
C ASN A 50 -0.94 7.97 12.67
N ALA A 51 -0.16 8.40 11.66
CA ALA A 51 0.38 9.75 11.59
C ALA A 51 -0.73 10.81 11.50
N MET A 52 -1.80 10.54 10.73
CA MET A 52 -2.96 11.43 10.62
C MET A 52 -3.72 11.52 11.95
N ARG A 53 -3.96 10.38 12.62
CA ARG A 53 -4.59 10.34 13.94
C ARG A 53 -3.81 11.13 14.97
N ALA A 54 -2.47 11.01 14.99
CA ALA A 54 -1.60 11.76 15.89
C ALA A 54 -1.69 13.28 15.63
N LYS A 55 -1.71 13.72 14.36
CA LYS A 55 -1.87 15.14 14.01
C LYS A 55 -3.21 15.69 14.49
N ILE A 56 -4.30 14.96 14.31
CA ILE A 56 -5.63 15.37 14.77
C ILE A 56 -5.65 15.52 16.30
N LEU A 57 -5.10 14.54 17.03
CA LEU A 57 -5.05 14.59 18.49
C LEU A 57 -4.26 15.80 19.00
N ASN A 58 -3.10 16.09 18.39
CA ASN A 58 -2.30 17.27 18.75
C ASN A 58 -3.05 18.59 18.52
N ILE A 59 -3.79 18.72 17.43
CA ILE A 59 -4.60 19.93 17.17
C ILE A 59 -5.71 20.08 18.22
N LEU A 60 -6.38 18.99 18.59
CA LEU A 60 -7.43 19.03 19.61
C LEU A 60 -6.86 19.44 20.98
N GLN A 61 -5.72 18.88 21.38
CA GLN A 61 -5.05 19.23 22.64
C GLN A 61 -4.57 20.70 22.67
N LEU A 62 -4.09 21.24 21.55
CA LEU A 62 -3.72 22.65 21.46
C LEU A 62 -4.94 23.56 21.65
N LYS A 63 -6.07 23.24 21.00
CA LYS A 63 -7.32 23.99 21.15
C LYS A 63 -7.91 23.97 22.56
N GLU A 64 -7.67 22.90 23.32
CA GLU A 64 -8.08 22.83 24.74
C GLU A 64 -7.18 23.64 25.67
N LYS A 65 -5.90 23.85 25.32
CA LYS A 65 -4.97 24.68 26.09
C LYS A 65 -5.14 26.18 25.86
N ASP A 66 -5.64 26.57 24.69
CA ASP A 66 -5.94 27.97 24.34
C ASP A 66 -7.31 28.45 24.88
N LYS A 67 -7.98 27.65 25.71
CA LYS A 67 -9.30 27.90 26.29
C LYS A 67 -9.22 28.05 27.80
#